data_AF-A0A0H2SFK2-F1
#
_entry.id   AF-A0A0H2SFK2-F1
#
_cell.length_a   1.000
_cell.length_b   1.000
_cell.length_c   1.000
_cell.angle_alpha   90.00
_cell.angle_beta   90.00
_cell.angle_gamma   90.00
#
_symmetry.space_group_name_H-M   'P 1'
#
loop_
_entity.id
_entity.type
_entity.pdbx_description
1 polymer ?
#
loop_
_entity_poly.entity_id
_entity_poly.type
_entity_poly.pdbx_seq_one_letter_code
_entity_poly.pdbx_strand_id
1 'polypeptide(L)' 'MKKLPIGVQDYKEIIEENYIYVDKTKYIFNLIDSGKFYYELLSYKIRNI' A
#
# COMPACT_ATOMS: atom_id res chain seq x y z
N MET A 1 -12.53 -15.74 11.01
CA MET A 1 -12.13 -14.55 10.22
C MET A 1 -10.65 -14.69 9.88
N LYS A 2 -10.22 -14.45 8.63
CA LYS A 2 -8.79 -14.50 8.26
C LYS A 2 -8.05 -13.27 8.80
N LYS A 3 -6.76 -13.41 9.12
CA LYS A 3 -5.91 -12.29 9.58
C LYS A 3 -5.69 -11.29 8.44
N LEU A 4 -5.62 -10.01 8.76
CA LEU A 4 -5.18 -8.97 7.82
C LEU A 4 -3.64 -8.87 7.85
N PRO A 5 -2.96 -8.76 6.69
CA PRO A 5 -1.50 -8.63 6.63
C PRO A 5 -1.06 -7.19 6.93
N ILE A 6 -1.40 -6.66 8.12
CA ILE A 6 -1.01 -5.30 8.53
C ILE A 6 0.44 -5.36 9.01
N GLY A 7 1.33 -4.61 8.34
CA GLY A 7 2.76 -4.58 8.68
C GLY A 7 3.57 -5.76 8.15
N VAL A 8 2.93 -6.77 7.55
CA VAL A 8 3.60 -7.89 6.88
C VAL A 8 3.88 -7.50 5.42
N GLN A 9 5.15 -7.45 5.04
CA GLN A 9 5.59 -7.14 3.67
C GLN A 9 6.12 -8.35 2.91
N ASP A 10 6.28 -9.50 3.58
CA ASP A 10 6.77 -10.72 2.96
C ASP A 10 5.63 -11.59 2.42
N TYR A 11 5.72 -11.95 1.14
CA TYR A 11 4.72 -12.78 0.48
C TYR A 11 4.71 -14.21 0.98
N LYS A 12 5.88 -14.75 1.39
CA LYS A 12 5.96 -16.11 1.91
C LYS A 12 5.21 -16.22 3.24
N GLU A 13 5.45 -15.29 4.16
CA GLU A 13 4.69 -15.20 5.42
C GLU A 13 3.18 -15.07 5.17
N ILE A 14 2.75 -14.24 4.21
CA ILE A 14 1.33 -14.08 3.87
C ILE A 14 0.67 -15.41 3.49
N ILE A 15 1.39 -16.26 2.75
CA ILE A 15 0.91 -17.57 2.29
C ILE A 15 0.94 -18.58 3.44
N GLU A 16 2.06 -18.70 4.15
CA GLU A 16 2.28 -19.70 5.20
C GLU A 16 1.36 -19.48 6.40
N GLU A 17 1.14 -18.22 6.80
CA GLU A 17 0.26 -17.84 7.91
C GLU A 17 -1.21 -17.67 7.50
N ASN A 18 -1.55 -17.99 6.24
CA ASN A 18 -2.91 -17.97 5.69
C ASN A 18 -3.64 -16.62 5.92
N TYR A 19 -2.92 -15.52 5.68
CA TYR A 19 -3.50 -14.18 5.67
C TYR A 19 -4.51 -14.03 4.52
N ILE A 20 -5.40 -13.05 4.63
CA ILE A 20 -6.27 -12.71 3.50
C ILE A 20 -5.49 -11.91 2.46
N TYR A 21 -5.62 -12.31 1.19
CA TYR A 21 -5.14 -11.52 0.06
C TYR A 21 -6.12 -10.37 -0.20
N VAL A 22 -5.60 -9.14 -0.32
CA VAL A 22 -6.38 -7.95 -0.64
C VAL A 22 -5.83 -7.35 -1.92
N ASP A 23 -6.60 -7.43 -3.01
CA ASP A 23 -6.24 -6.75 -4.26
C ASP A 23 -6.43 -5.23 -4.11
N LYS A 24 -5.32 -4.51 -4.24
CA LYS A 24 -5.27 -3.04 -4.12
C LYS A 24 -5.06 -2.34 -5.46
N THR A 25 -5.01 -3.08 -6.56
CA THR A 25 -4.62 -2.59 -7.89
C THR A 25 -5.45 -1.39 -8.33
N LYS A 26 -6.79 -1.48 -8.24
CA LYS A 26 -7.70 -0.38 -8.58
C LYS A 26 -7.45 0.89 -7.77
N TYR A 27 -7.22 0.73 -6.46
CA TYR A 27 -7.00 1.86 -5.57
C TYR A 27 -5.67 2.54 -5.85
N ILE A 28 -4.61 1.76 -6.08
CA ILE A 28 -3.29 2.26 -6.46
C ILE A 28 -3.38 2.98 -7.81
N PHE A 29 -4.06 2.39 -8.80
CA PHE A 29 -4.30 3.02 -10.10
C PHE A 29 -4.98 4.39 -9.94
N ASN A 30 -6.09 4.45 -9.20
CA ASN A 30 -6.79 5.71 -8.94
C ASN A 30 -5.90 6.74 -8.19
N LEU A 31 -5.04 6.28 -7.29
CA LEU A 31 -4.13 7.14 -6.52
C LEU A 31 -3.05 7.77 -7.40
N ILE A 32 -2.53 7.00 -8.36
CA ILE A 32 -1.56 7.45 -9.36
C ILE A 32 -2.23 8.40 -10.35
N ASP A 33 -3.37 7.98 -10.90
CA ASP A 33 -4.12 8.71 -11.94
C ASP A 33 -4.65 10.06 -11.43
N SER A 34 -5.11 10.12 -10.16
CA SER A 34 -5.56 11.37 -9.54
C SER A 34 -4.45 12.37 -9.23
N GLY A 35 -3.17 12.05 -9.46
CA GLY A 35 -2.03 12.92 -9.16
C GLY A 35 -1.76 13.15 -7.66
N LYS A 36 -2.61 12.62 -6.77
CA LYS A 36 -2.48 12.77 -5.30
C LYS A 36 -1.16 12.21 -4.79
N PHE A 37 -0.70 11.08 -5.34
CA PHE A 37 0.55 10.46 -4.91
C PHE A 37 1.78 11.35 -5.17
N TYR A 38 1.81 12.02 -6.33
CA TYR A 38 2.87 12.95 -6.68
C TYR A 38 2.87 14.18 -5.77
N TYR A 39 1.68 14.70 -5.44
CA TYR A 39 1.52 15.83 -4.53
C TYR A 39 1.98 15.52 -3.10
N GLU A 40 1.62 14.36 -2.55
CA GLU A 40 2.04 13.95 -1.20
C GLU A 40 3.57 13.77 -1.11
N LEU A 41 4.17 13.11 -2.10
CA LEU A 41 5.62 12.93 -2.18
C LEU A 41 6.37 14.25 -2.30
N LEU A 42 5.93 15.15 -3.18
CA LEU A 42 6.52 16.48 -3.32
C LEU A 42 6.35 17.31 -2.04
N SER A 43 5.15 17.28 -1.43
CA SER A 43 4.86 18.01 -0.20
C SER A 43 5.64 17.47 1.00
N TYR A 44 5.94 16.18 1.05
CA TYR A 44 6.83 15.61 2.06
C TYR A 44 8.27 16.08 1.85
N LYS A 45 8.74 16.08 0.60
CA LYS A 45 10.10 16.54 0.27
C LYS A 45 10.32 18.02 0.61
N ILE A 46 9.33 18.88 0.36
CA ILE A 46 9.38 20.31 0.72
C ILE A 46 9.39 20.51 2.25
N ARG A 47 8.64 19.71 3.00
CA ARG A 47 8.57 19.83 4.47
C ARG A 47 9.82 19.34 5.22
N ASN A 48 10.71 18.61 4.55
CA ASN A 48 11.94 18.06 5.12
C ASN A 48 13.21 18.72 4.54
N ILE A 49 13.06 19.88 3.88
CA ILE A 49 14.12 20.80 3.49
C ILE A 49 14.01 22.03 4.39
#